data_AF-A0A936XVN8-F1
#
_entry.id   AF-A0A936XVN8-F1
#
_cell.length_a   1.000
_cell.length_b   1.000
_cell.length_c   1.000
_cell.angle_alpha   90.00
_cell.angle_beta   90.00
_cell.angle_gamma   90.00
#
_symmetry.space_group_name_H-M   'P 1'
#
loop_
_entity.id
_entity.type
_entity.pdbx_description
1 polymer ?
#
loop_
_entity_poly.entity_id
_entity_poly.type
_entity_poly.pdbx_seq_one_letter_code
_entity_poly.pdbx_strand_id
1 'polypeptide(L)' 'MGDSIISSGNSTSIPKGMILGFVTSVVPEKSTSNYQIKFRSAANFYNLEYVYVIENKQAESIKEMLDNVKKKNQ' A
#
# COMPACT_ATOMS: atom_id res chain seq x y z
N MET A 1 -5.10 12.57 -14.19
CA MET A 1 -6.40 12.48 -13.47
C MET A 1 -7.12 11.28 -14.03
N GLY A 2 -7.50 10.30 -13.21
CA GLY A 2 -8.01 9.01 -13.69
C GLY A 2 -6.97 7.89 -13.77
N ASP A 3 -5.69 8.19 -13.53
CA ASP A 3 -4.60 7.23 -13.42
C ASP A 3 -4.89 6.17 -12.34
N SER A 4 -4.46 4.93 -12.59
CA SER A 4 -4.70 3.80 -11.68
C SER A 4 -3.64 3.74 -10.59
N ILE A 5 -4.08 3.44 -9.37
CA ILE A 5 -3.20 3.16 -8.23
C ILE A 5 -3.17 1.67 -8.00
N ILE A 6 -1.98 1.09 -8.09
CA ILE A 6 -1.72 -0.34 -7.98
C ILE A 6 -0.67 -0.58 -6.90
N SER A 7 -0.87 -1.60 -6.06
CA SER A 7 0.10 -1.96 -5.02
C SER A 7 1.43 -2.44 -5.63
N SER A 8 2.54 -1.91 -5.12
CA SER A 8 3.90 -2.23 -5.59
C SER A 8 4.41 -3.60 -5.13
N GLY A 9 3.86 -4.13 -4.03
CA GLY A 9 4.35 -5.35 -3.37
C GLY A 9 5.45 -5.11 -2.33
N ASN A 10 5.78 -3.86 -2.02
CA ASN A 10 6.80 -3.53 -0.99
C ASN A 10 6.29 -3.68 0.45
N SER A 11 4.98 -3.91 0.63
CA SER A 11 4.37 -4.20 1.93
C SER A 11 4.13 -5.70 2.07
N THR A 12 4.30 -6.23 3.28
CA THR A 12 3.93 -7.62 3.59
C THR A 12 2.42 -7.81 3.74
N SER A 13 1.64 -6.73 3.85
CA SER A 13 0.20 -6.77 4.15
C SER A 13 -0.71 -6.67 2.93
N ILE A 14 -0.20 -6.15 1.80
CA ILE A 14 -0.98 -5.99 0.57
C ILE A 14 -0.24 -6.71 -0.56
N PRO A 15 -0.85 -7.73 -1.21
CA PRO A 15 -0.24 -8.40 -2.35
C PRO A 15 0.12 -7.41 -3.46
N LYS A 16 1.15 -7.73 -4.25
CA LYS A 16 1.52 -6.93 -5.42
C LYS A 16 0.42 -6.97 -6.49
N GLY A 17 0.21 -5.86 -7.19
CA GLY A 17 -0.69 -5.81 -8.36
C GLY A 17 -2.16 -5.60 -8.03
N MET A 18 -2.51 -5.32 -6.77
CA MET A 18 -3.88 -5.03 -6.35
C MET A 18 -4.27 -3.62 -6.76
N ILE A 19 -5.40 -3.47 -7.45
CA ILE A 19 -5.97 -2.16 -7.75
C ILE A 19 -6.58 -1.55 -6.48
N LEU A 20 -6.16 -0.33 -6.16
CA LEU A 20 -6.63 0.39 -4.97
C LEU A 20 -7.63 1.48 -5.33
N GLY A 21 -7.46 2.11 -6.49
CA GLY A 21 -8.30 3.23 -6.88
C GLY A 21 -7.75 4.06 -8.02
N PHE A 22 -8.30 5.26 -8.16
CA PHE A 22 -8.02 6.17 -9.27
C PHE A 22 -7.77 7.59 -8.79
N VAL A 23 -6.73 8.23 -9.31
CA VAL A 23 -6.30 9.57 -8.91
C VAL A 23 -7.39 10.62 -9.18
N THR A 24 -7.69 11.43 -8.15
CA THR A 24 -8.63 12.55 -8.18
C THR A 24 -7.97 13.91 -7.98
N SER A 25 -6.80 13.97 -7.33
CA SER A 25 -6.01 15.19 -7.17
C SER A 25 -4.53 14.90 -6.97
N VAL A 26 -3.67 15.79 -7.46
CA VAL A 26 -2.22 15.78 -7.20
C VAL A 26 -1.84 17.18 -6.72
N VAL A 27 -1.30 17.28 -5.50
CA VAL A 27 -0.93 18.56 -4.88
C VAL A 27 0.53 18.48 -4.44
N PRO A 28 1.42 19.38 -4.88
CA PRO A 28 2.78 19.42 -4.36
C PRO A 28 2.78 19.86 -2.88
N GLU A 29 3.54 19.17 -2.05
CA GLU A 29 3.74 19.57 -0.65
C GLU A 29 4.67 20.79 -0.59
N LYS A 30 4.29 21.81 0.19
CA LYS A 30 5.02 23.10 0.19
C LYS A 30 6.40 23.03 0.85
N SER A 31 6.60 22.08 1.74
CA SER A 31 7.81 21.95 2.57
C SER A 31 8.75 20.82 2.13
N THR A 32 8.34 19.98 1.18
CA THR A 32 9.12 18.81 0.75
C THR A 32 9.00 18.61 -0.76
N SER A 33 9.95 17.92 -1.39
CA SER A 33 9.88 17.55 -2.81
C SER A 33 8.90 16.40 -3.10
N ASN A 34 7.87 16.24 -2.27
CA ASN A 34 6.88 15.18 -2.37
C ASN A 34 5.54 15.72 -2.91
N TYR A 35 4.70 14.80 -3.38
CA TYR A 35 3.34 15.09 -3.81
C TYR A 35 2.33 14.38 -2.91
N GLN A 36 1.27 15.09 -2.55
CA GLN A 36 0.08 14.54 -1.95
C GLN A 36 -0.90 14.12 -3.04
N ILE A 37 -1.21 12.82 -3.09
CA ILE A 37 -2.12 12.24 -4.07
C ILE A 37 -3.44 11.90 -3.38
N LYS A 38 -4.53 12.51 -3.85
CA LYS A 38 -5.89 12.11 -3.47
C LYS A 38 -6.45 11.19 -4.55
N PHE A 39 -7.18 10.17 -4.13
CA PHE A 39 -7.78 9.20 -5.03
C PHE A 39 -9.11 8.70 -4.48
N ARG A 40 -9.94 8.15 -5.37
CA ARG A 40 -11.16 7.42 -5.01
C ARG A 40 -10.87 5.93 -5.01
N SER A 41 -11.44 5.17 -4.09
CA SER A 41 -11.29 3.72 -4.04
C SER A 41 -11.86 3.05 -5.30
N ALA A 42 -11.25 1.93 -5.71
CA ALA A 42 -11.77 1.11 -6.80
C ALA A 42 -13.03 0.33 -6.36
N ALA A 43 -13.08 -0.08 -5.09
CA ALA A 43 -14.26 -0.70 -4.49
C ALA A 43 -15.17 0.35 -3.86
N ASN A 44 -16.48 0.14 -3.94
CA ASN A 44 -17.47 0.87 -3.17
C ASN A 44 -17.67 0.17 -1.82
N PHE A 45 -17.19 0.78 -0.74
CA PHE A 45 -17.25 0.19 0.60
C PHE A 45 -18.64 0.32 1.27
N TYR A 46 -19.56 1.09 0.70
CA TYR A 46 -20.91 1.27 1.27
C TYR A 46 -21.83 0.06 1.06
N ASN A 47 -21.50 -0.83 0.13
CA ASN A 47 -22.36 -1.94 -0.27
C ASN A 47 -21.59 -3.25 -0.50
N LEU A 48 -20.54 -3.49 0.29
CA LEU A 48 -19.83 -4.77 0.25
C LEU A 48 -20.63 -5.85 0.98
N GLU A 49 -20.85 -6.96 0.29
CA GLU A 49 -21.47 -8.17 0.86
C GLU A 49 -20.43 -9.26 1.15
N TYR A 50 -19.36 -9.32 0.34
CA TYR A 50 -18.31 -10.32 0.44
C TYR A 50 -16.92 -9.69 0.35
N VAL A 51 -15.97 -10.25 1.09
CA VAL A 51 -14.56 -9.85 1.08
C VAL A 51 -13.66 -11.08 1.10
N TYR A 52 -12.44 -10.90 0.61
CA TYR A 52 -11.39 -11.91 0.68
C TYR A 52 -10.36 -11.52 1.74
N VAL A 53 -10.02 -12.48 2.61
CA VAL A 53 -8.88 -12.35 3.52
C VAL A 53 -7.66 -12.96 2.85
N ILE A 54 -6.59 -12.19 2.74
CA ILE A 54 -5.33 -12.64 2.15
C ILE A 54 -4.27 -12.63 3.24
N GLU A 55 -3.66 -13.78 3.48
CA GLU A 55 -2.60 -13.96 4.46
C GLU A 55 -1.25 -14.14 3.77
N ASN A 56 -0.24 -13.37 4.21
CA ASN A 56 1.13 -13.54 3.76
C ASN A 56 1.89 -14.49 4.70
N LYS A 57 2.03 -15.75 4.28
CA LYS A 57 2.72 -16.80 5.05
C LYS A 57 4.20 -16.52 5.31
N GLN A 58 4.82 -15.58 4.60
CA GLN A 58 6.24 -15.23 4.78
C GLN A 58 6.43 -13.98 5.65
N ALA A 59 5.35 -13.30 6.06
CA ALA A 59 5.42 -12.03 6.78
C ALA A 59 6.26 -12.12 8.06
N GLU A 60 6.12 -13.21 8.81
CA GLU A 60 6.87 -13.43 10.05
C GLU A 60 8.37 -13.61 9.79
N SER A 61 8.75 -14.47 8.84
CA SER A 61 10.16 -14.66 8.46
C SER A 61 10.84 -13.36 7.97
N ILE A 62 10.10 -12.54 7.21
CA ILE A 62 10.61 -11.25 6.73
C ILE A 62 10.82 -10.30 7.91
N LYS A 63 9.90 -10.27 8.87
CA LYS A 63 10.02 -9.47 10.09
C LYS A 63 11.26 -9.86 10.91
N GLU A 64 11.44 -11.15 11.16
CA GLU A 64 12.63 -11.65 11.88
C GLU A 64 13.93 -11.26 11.18
N MET A 65 13.99 -11.40 9.86
CA MET A 65 15.15 -11.02 9.06
C MET A 65 15.47 -9.53 9.19
N LEU A 66 14.46 -8.66 9.12
CA LEU A 66 14.62 -7.21 9.29
C LEU A 66 15.07 -6.83 10.70
N ASP A 67 14.52 -7.48 11.73
CA ASP A 67 14.90 -7.22 13.12
C ASP A 67 16.34 -7.64 13.41
N ASN A 68 16.80 -8.74 12.82
CA ASN A 68 18.20 -9.17 12.91
C ASN A 68 19.16 -8.19 12.22
N VAL A 69 18.78 -7.61 11.07
CA VAL A 69 19.57 -6.58 10.39
C VAL A 69 19.67 -5.31 11.25
N LYS A 70 18.58 -4.89 11.90
CA LYS A 70 18.61 -3.73 12.82
C LYS A 70 19.56 -3.94 13.99
N LYS A 71 19.53 -5.12 14.63
CA LYS A 71 20.40 -5.47 15.76
C LYS A 71 21.89 -5.48 15.41
N LYS A 72 22.26 -5.87 14.18
CA LYS A 72 23.67 -5.87 13.74
C LYS A 72 24.24 -4.48 13.45
N ASN A 73 23.38 -3.48 13.26
CA ASN A 73 23.78 -2.10 12.98
C ASN A 73 23.68 -1.19 14.24
N GLN A 74 23.40 -1.77 15.41
CA GLN A 74 23.53 -1.15 16.73
C GLN A 74 24.78 -1.71 17.43
#